data_AF-A0A965AVT1-F1
#
_entry.id   AF-A0A965AVT1-F1
#
_cell.length_a   1.000
_cell.length_b   1.000
_cell.length_c   1.000
_cell.angle_alpha   90.00
_cell.angle_beta   90.00
_cell.angle_gamma   90.00
#
_symmetry.space_group_name_H-M   'P 1'
#
loop_
_entity.id
_entity.type
_entity.pdbx_description
1 polymer ?
#
loop_
_entity_poly.entity_id
_entity_poly.type
_entity_poly.pdbx_seq_one_letter_code
_entity_poly.pdbx_strand_id
1 'polypeptide(L)'
;MIDNVHKALGLWGLEGANFVFVAGRENRIYKVTHNGNSFALRFKRPGYRDRAELQSELDWLAEMARAGLSVPQPLPSLTGQLIEQVDGQYIDLITWMSGTPLGISRQPLQLLDPIDTFSRLGAEMAKLHTACDAWITPSGFTRCVWDADGLLGKRPVWGRFWENATLDAPTRQMFTAFREQAAVAMSELS
;
A
#
# COMPACT_ATOMS: atom_id res chain seq x y z
N MET A 1 10.30 -22.24 -1.11
CA MET A 1 9.89 -20.85 -1.51
C MET A 1 8.92 -20.86 -2.68
N ILE A 2 9.21 -21.64 -3.74
CA ILE A 2 8.27 -21.94 -4.84
C ILE A 2 7.07 -22.74 -4.31
N ASP A 3 7.29 -23.68 -3.38
CA ASP A 3 6.22 -24.49 -2.79
C ASP A 3 5.13 -23.65 -2.12
N ASN A 4 5.51 -22.55 -1.46
CA ASN A 4 4.55 -21.65 -0.83
C ASN A 4 3.69 -20.92 -1.87
N VAL A 5 4.23 -20.65 -3.06
CA VAL A 5 3.45 -20.08 -4.18
C VAL A 5 2.44 -21.11 -4.68
N HIS A 6 2.83 -22.36 -4.90
CA HIS A 6 1.91 -23.41 -5.31
C HIS A 6 0.80 -23.67 -4.28
N LYS A 7 1.16 -23.77 -2.98
CA LYS A 7 0.18 -23.87 -1.89
C LYS A 7 -0.79 -22.68 -1.91
N ALA A 8 -0.27 -21.47 -2.06
CA ALA A 8 -1.08 -20.26 -2.10
C ALA A 8 -2.04 -20.25 -3.29
N LEU A 9 -1.59 -20.63 -4.49
CA LEU A 9 -2.45 -20.69 -5.68
C LEU A 9 -3.67 -21.58 -5.47
N GLY A 10 -3.51 -22.71 -4.78
CA GLY A 10 -4.63 -23.61 -4.49
C GLY A 10 -5.73 -22.98 -3.62
N LEU A 11 -5.38 -21.99 -2.79
CA LEU A 11 -6.37 -21.28 -1.97
C LEU A 11 -7.36 -20.44 -2.80
N TRP A 12 -6.99 -20.09 -4.04
CA TRP A 12 -7.86 -19.36 -4.98
C TRP A 12 -8.29 -20.21 -6.18
N GLY A 13 -8.07 -21.54 -6.15
CA GLY A 13 -8.40 -22.43 -7.27
C GLY A 13 -7.56 -22.14 -8.52
N LEU A 14 -6.33 -21.67 -8.35
CA LEU A 14 -5.39 -21.32 -9.42
C LEU A 14 -4.28 -22.37 -9.58
N GLU A 15 -4.58 -23.63 -9.24
CA GLU A 15 -3.63 -24.73 -9.44
C GLU A 15 -3.17 -24.81 -10.90
N GLY A 16 -1.87 -25.04 -11.10
CA GLY A 16 -1.28 -25.06 -12.44
C GLY A 16 -1.17 -23.70 -13.13
N ALA A 17 -1.52 -22.59 -12.47
CA ALA A 17 -1.25 -21.26 -13.00
C ALA A 17 0.26 -21.02 -13.17
N ASN A 18 0.60 -20.31 -14.24
CA ASN A 18 1.96 -19.81 -14.44
C ASN A 18 2.17 -18.59 -13.55
N PHE A 19 3.36 -18.44 -12.97
CA PHE A 19 3.68 -17.25 -12.18
C PHE A 19 5.10 -16.77 -12.39
N VAL A 20 5.28 -15.45 -12.28
CA VAL A 20 6.58 -14.78 -12.40
C VAL A 20 6.74 -13.81 -11.25
N PHE A 21 7.92 -13.80 -10.62
CA PHE A 21 8.25 -12.82 -9.60
C PHE A 21 8.37 -11.42 -10.22
N VAL A 22 7.69 -10.43 -9.62
CA VAL A 22 7.67 -9.05 -10.13
C VAL A 22 8.55 -8.14 -9.28
N ALA A 23 8.34 -8.17 -7.96
CA ALA A 23 9.02 -7.28 -7.04
C ALA A 23 9.03 -7.84 -5.61
N GLY A 24 10.04 -7.44 -4.84
CA GLY A 24 10.21 -7.81 -3.43
C GLY A 24 10.93 -6.71 -2.67
N ARG A 25 10.20 -5.66 -2.27
CA ARG A 25 10.68 -4.65 -1.32
C ARG A 25 9.99 -4.83 0.02
N GLU A 26 8.75 -4.36 0.12
CA GLU A 26 7.91 -4.53 1.32
C GLU A 26 7.04 -5.77 1.25
N ASN A 27 6.55 -6.14 0.06
CA ASN A 27 5.81 -7.37 -0.17
C ASN A 27 6.49 -8.14 -1.31
N ARG A 28 6.38 -9.47 -1.30
CA ARG A 28 6.79 -10.31 -2.43
C ARG A 28 5.59 -10.49 -3.35
N ILE A 29 5.69 -9.95 -4.56
CA ILE A 29 4.59 -9.92 -5.52
C ILE A 29 4.92 -10.84 -6.69
N TYR A 30 3.99 -11.74 -7.00
CA TYR A 30 4.03 -12.60 -8.18
C TYR A 30 2.91 -12.22 -9.12
N LYS A 31 3.23 -12.03 -10.40
CA LYS A 31 2.22 -12.00 -11.46
C LYS A 31 1.81 -13.45 -11.73
N VAL A 32 0.55 -13.76 -11.54
CA VAL A 32 -0.04 -15.08 -11.78
C VAL A 32 -0.89 -14.99 -13.03
N THR A 33 -0.72 -15.93 -13.96
CA THR A 33 -1.51 -16.03 -15.20
C THR A 33 -2.24 -17.36 -15.23
N HIS A 34 -3.56 -17.33 -15.35
CA HIS A 34 -4.40 -18.53 -15.41
C HIS A 34 -5.57 -18.29 -16.36
N ASN A 35 -5.78 -19.20 -17.32
CA ASN A 35 -6.87 -19.13 -18.33
C ASN A 35 -6.97 -17.75 -19.03
N GLY A 36 -5.82 -17.15 -19.39
CA GLY A 36 -5.76 -15.84 -20.05
C GLY A 36 -5.90 -14.62 -19.12
N ASN A 37 -6.27 -14.82 -17.86
CA ASN A 37 -6.38 -13.75 -16.87
C ASN A 37 -5.07 -13.58 -16.09
N SER A 38 -4.80 -12.36 -15.62
CA SER A 38 -3.62 -12.03 -14.80
C SER A 38 -4.04 -11.49 -13.44
N PHE A 39 -3.28 -11.87 -12.42
CA PHE A 39 -3.48 -11.48 -11.02
C PHE A 39 -2.15 -11.11 -10.37
N ALA A 40 -2.19 -10.37 -9.27
CA ALA A 40 -1.04 -10.17 -8.41
C ALA A 40 -1.25 -10.92 -7.09
N LEU A 41 -0.47 -11.97 -6.87
CA LEU A 41 -0.41 -12.73 -5.63
C LEU A 41 0.64 -12.07 -4.72
N ARG A 42 0.20 -11.53 -3.57
CA ARG A 42 1.05 -10.70 -2.70
C ARG A 42 1.28 -11.41 -1.37
N PHE A 43 2.52 -11.83 -1.15
CA PHE A 43 2.99 -12.32 0.14
C PHE A 43 3.42 -11.12 1.00
N LYS A 44 2.73 -10.94 2.13
CA LYS A 44 2.96 -9.82 3.05
C LYS A 44 4.24 -10.01 3.84
N ARG A 45 4.96 -8.94 4.15
CA ARG A 45 6.14 -9.02 5.02
C ARG A 45 5.76 -9.43 6.45
N PRO A 46 6.34 -10.53 6.98
CA PRO A 46 6.10 -10.95 8.34
C PRO A 46 6.44 -9.84 9.36
N GLY A 47 5.57 -9.66 10.35
CA GLY A 47 5.78 -8.72 11.47
C GLY A 47 5.63 -7.23 11.12
N TYR A 48 5.27 -6.87 9.88
CA TYR A 48 5.13 -5.46 9.49
C TYR A 48 3.73 -4.91 9.71
N ARG A 49 2.69 -5.71 9.44
CA ARG A 49 1.28 -5.37 9.64
C ARG A 49 0.56 -6.55 10.26
N ASP A 50 -0.41 -6.30 11.12
CA ASP A 50 -1.29 -7.34 11.64
C ASP A 50 -2.40 -7.71 10.64
N ARG A 51 -3.16 -8.76 10.94
CA ARG A 51 -4.25 -9.22 10.08
C ARG A 51 -5.34 -8.16 9.89
N ALA A 52 -5.66 -7.38 10.93
CA ALA A 52 -6.74 -6.39 10.88
C ALA A 52 -6.37 -5.20 9.98
N GLU A 53 -5.11 -4.75 10.04
CA GLU A 53 -4.59 -3.69 9.17
C GLU A 53 -4.55 -4.10 7.69
N LEU A 54 -4.22 -5.37 7.44
CA LEU A 54 -4.23 -5.94 6.10
C LEU A 54 -5.66 -6.09 5.59
N GLN A 55 -6.60 -6.55 6.43
CA GLN A 55 -8.01 -6.67 6.06
C GLN A 55 -8.58 -5.31 5.71
N SER A 56 -8.27 -4.30 6.52
CA SER A 56 -8.66 -2.91 6.30
C SER A 56 -8.15 -2.34 4.97
N GLU A 57 -6.93 -2.71 4.53
CA GLU A 57 -6.43 -2.33 3.19
C GLU A 57 -7.30 -2.93 2.08
N LEU A 58 -7.68 -4.20 2.21
CA LEU A 58 -8.47 -4.88 1.18
C LEU A 58 -9.91 -4.40 1.16
N ASP A 59 -10.52 -4.16 2.33
CA ASP A 59 -11.87 -3.59 2.41
C ASP A 59 -11.91 -2.19 1.75
N TRP A 60 -10.89 -1.37 1.98
CA TRP A 60 -10.74 -0.08 1.34
C TRP A 60 -10.56 -0.21 -0.18
N LEU A 61 -9.68 -1.11 -0.65
CA LEU A 61 -9.49 -1.34 -2.09
C LEU A 61 -10.79 -1.81 -2.78
N ALA A 62 -11.53 -2.72 -2.14
CA ALA A 62 -12.81 -3.21 -2.65
C ALA A 62 -13.82 -2.06 -2.76
N GLU A 63 -13.90 -1.18 -1.75
CA GLU A 63 -14.78 -0.02 -1.80
C GLU A 63 -14.36 0.99 -2.87
N MET A 64 -13.07 1.32 -2.98
CA MET A 64 -12.59 2.26 -3.99
C MET A 64 -12.90 1.76 -5.41
N ALA A 65 -12.77 0.45 -5.65
CA ALA A 65 -13.19 -0.15 -6.90
C ALA A 65 -14.72 -0.05 -7.12
N ARG A 66 -15.52 -0.29 -6.08
CA ARG A 66 -16.98 -0.15 -6.12
C ARG A 66 -17.42 1.30 -6.40
N ALA A 67 -16.65 2.27 -5.91
CA ALA A 67 -16.84 3.70 -6.18
C ALA A 67 -16.38 4.11 -7.60
N GLY A 68 -15.88 3.17 -8.41
CA GLY A 68 -15.51 3.39 -9.81
C GLY A 68 -14.07 3.85 -10.03
N LEU A 69 -13.21 3.79 -9.01
CA LEU A 69 -11.80 4.08 -9.19
C LEU A 69 -11.06 2.95 -9.89
N SER A 70 -10.04 3.32 -10.68
CA SER A 70 -9.14 2.39 -11.35
C SER A 70 -8.08 1.86 -10.38
N VAL A 71 -8.51 1.02 -9.43
CA VAL A 71 -7.65 0.37 -8.43
C VAL A 71 -7.70 -1.16 -8.57
N PRO A 72 -6.68 -1.89 -8.11
CA PRO A 72 -6.74 -3.34 -8.05
C PRO A 72 -7.90 -3.82 -7.15
N GLN A 73 -8.60 -4.85 -7.60
CA GLN A 73 -9.71 -5.44 -6.85
C GLN A 73 -9.23 -6.66 -6.06
N PRO A 74 -9.49 -6.73 -4.74
CA PRO A 74 -9.27 -7.94 -3.96
C PRO A 74 -10.16 -9.08 -4.44
N LEU A 75 -9.59 -10.29 -4.49
CA LEU A 75 -10.29 -11.50 -4.87
C LEU A 75 -10.42 -12.44 -3.68
N PRO A 76 -11.63 -12.85 -3.29
CA PRO A 76 -11.81 -13.81 -2.21
C PRO A 76 -11.24 -15.18 -2.59
N SER A 77 -10.69 -15.86 -1.61
CA SER A 77 -10.26 -17.26 -1.71
C SER A 77 -11.47 -18.19 -1.87
N LEU A 78 -11.20 -19.48 -2.07
CA LEU A 78 -12.23 -20.53 -2.08
C LEU A 78 -13.01 -20.63 -0.76
N THR A 79 -12.46 -20.11 0.34
CA THR A 79 -13.13 -20.03 1.64
C THR A 79 -13.91 -18.72 1.84
N GLY A 80 -13.90 -17.83 0.84
CA GLY A 80 -14.55 -16.52 0.88
C GLY A 80 -13.76 -15.43 1.61
N GLN A 81 -12.51 -15.70 2.01
CA GLN A 81 -11.68 -14.73 2.73
C GLN A 81 -10.84 -13.88 1.77
N LEU A 82 -10.65 -12.60 2.06
CA LEU A 82 -9.74 -11.74 1.28
C LEU A 82 -8.26 -11.94 1.66
N ILE A 83 -8.00 -12.48 2.85
CA ILE A 83 -6.65 -12.77 3.35
C ILE A 83 -6.59 -14.20 3.82
N GLU A 84 -5.59 -14.90 3.30
CA GLU A 84 -5.24 -16.25 3.71
C GLU A 84 -3.83 -16.29 4.31
N GLN A 85 -3.44 -17.46 4.83
CA GLN A 85 -2.13 -17.66 5.42
C GLN A 85 -1.52 -18.98 4.95
N VAL A 86 -0.25 -18.95 4.55
CA VAL A 86 0.55 -20.15 4.26
C VAL A 86 1.82 -20.09 5.08
N ASP A 87 2.08 -21.14 5.87
CA ASP A 87 3.28 -21.28 6.70
C ASP A 87 3.56 -20.01 7.57
N GLY A 88 2.51 -19.44 8.16
CA GLY A 88 2.61 -18.26 9.01
C GLY A 88 2.64 -16.91 8.28
N GLN A 89 2.71 -16.89 6.94
CA GLN A 89 2.76 -15.67 6.15
C GLN A 89 1.39 -15.32 5.55
N TYR A 90 0.93 -14.07 5.74
CA TYR A 90 -0.31 -13.58 5.13
C TYR A 90 -0.17 -13.36 3.63
N ILE A 91 -1.22 -13.69 2.90
CA ILE A 91 -1.29 -13.66 1.44
C ILE A 91 -2.65 -13.11 1.03
N ASP A 92 -2.64 -12.24 0.02
CA ASP A 92 -3.85 -11.86 -0.70
C ASP A 92 -3.66 -11.99 -2.21
N LEU A 93 -4.77 -11.97 -2.92
CA LEU A 93 -4.84 -11.94 -4.37
C LEU A 93 -5.63 -10.70 -4.80
N ILE A 94 -5.05 -9.91 -5.71
CA ILE A 94 -5.72 -8.77 -6.33
C ILE A 94 -5.67 -8.90 -7.85
N THR A 95 -6.57 -8.21 -8.55
CA THR A 95 -6.51 -8.12 -10.02
C THR A 95 -5.20 -7.49 -10.50
N TRP A 96 -4.72 -7.94 -11.66
CA TRP A 96 -3.56 -7.31 -12.29
C TRP A 96 -3.96 -6.00 -12.98
N MET A 97 -3.28 -4.91 -12.62
CA MET A 97 -3.43 -3.63 -13.32
C MET A 97 -2.43 -3.54 -14.47
N SER A 98 -2.95 -3.43 -15.68
CA SER A 98 -2.14 -3.08 -16.85
C SER A 98 -1.84 -1.59 -16.82
N GLY A 99 -0.57 -1.22 -17.02
CA GLY A 99 -0.17 0.17 -17.07
C GLY A 99 1.34 0.32 -17.19
N THR A 100 1.76 1.51 -17.58
CA THR A 100 3.17 1.90 -17.64
C THR A 100 3.45 2.81 -16.45
N PRO A 101 4.45 2.50 -15.61
CA PRO A 101 4.87 3.41 -14.55
C PRO A 101 5.25 4.79 -15.13
N LEU A 102 4.86 5.88 -14.46
CA LEU A 102 5.23 7.24 -14.88
C LEU A 102 6.74 7.48 -14.84
N GLY A 103 7.47 6.71 -14.02
CA GLY A 103 8.92 6.80 -13.90
C GLY A 103 9.50 5.65 -13.10
N ILE A 104 10.83 5.68 -12.95
CA ILE A 104 11.60 4.65 -12.23
C ILE A 104 12.26 5.31 -11.02
N SER A 105 12.17 4.65 -9.86
CA SER A 105 12.80 5.12 -8.62
C SER A 105 14.30 5.37 -8.81
N ARG A 106 14.82 6.48 -8.28
CA ARG A 106 16.21 6.97 -8.42
C ARG A 106 16.62 7.40 -9.83
N GLN A 107 15.67 7.55 -10.75
CA GLN A 107 15.90 8.20 -12.04
C GLN A 107 15.10 9.50 -12.10
N PRO A 108 15.60 10.55 -12.78
CA PRO A 108 14.82 11.75 -13.04
C PRO A 108 13.51 11.38 -13.75
N LEU A 109 12.41 11.97 -13.28
CA LEU A 109 11.10 11.78 -13.90
C LEU A 109 11.06 12.51 -15.24
N GLN A 110 10.93 11.77 -16.34
CA GLN A 110 10.83 12.32 -17.70
C GLN A 110 9.42 12.09 -18.23
N LEU A 111 8.63 13.16 -18.30
CA LEU A 111 7.27 13.14 -18.83
C LEU A 111 7.23 13.93 -20.14
N LEU A 112 6.45 13.43 -21.12
CA LEU A 112 6.22 14.14 -22.38
C LEU A 112 5.48 15.46 -22.17
N ASP A 113 4.46 15.44 -21.30
CA ASP A 113 3.72 16.63 -20.87
C ASP A 113 3.52 16.58 -19.33
N PRO A 114 4.43 17.20 -18.56
CA PRO A 114 4.33 17.21 -17.11
C PRO A 114 3.06 17.92 -16.60
N ILE A 115 2.63 19.00 -17.25
CA ILE A 115 1.51 19.82 -16.77
C ILE A 115 0.20 19.04 -16.89
N ASP A 116 -0.07 18.45 -18.06
CA ASP A 116 -1.26 17.60 -18.24
C ASP A 116 -1.21 16.38 -17.32
N THR A 117 -0.05 15.72 -17.20
CA THR A 117 0.11 14.53 -16.36
C THR A 117 -0.25 14.82 -14.91
N PHE A 118 0.27 15.91 -14.32
CA PHE A 118 -0.03 16.26 -12.94
C PHE A 118 -1.45 16.78 -12.76
N SER A 119 -2.03 17.47 -13.75
CA SER A 119 -3.44 17.87 -13.74
C SER A 119 -4.36 16.65 -13.66
N ARG A 120 -4.11 15.63 -14.48
CA ARG A 120 -4.86 14.36 -14.47
C ARG A 120 -4.65 13.56 -13.19
N LEU A 121 -3.43 13.52 -12.66
CA LEU A 121 -3.17 12.92 -11.35
C LEU A 121 -3.99 13.60 -10.25
N GLY A 122 -4.03 14.94 -10.24
CA GLY A 122 -4.86 15.71 -9.31
C GLY A 122 -6.34 15.38 -9.42
N ALA A 123 -6.86 15.23 -10.65
CA ALA A 123 -8.25 14.82 -10.87
C ALA A 123 -8.55 13.40 -10.33
N GLU A 124 -7.63 12.45 -10.49
CA GLU A 124 -7.79 11.10 -9.90
C GLU A 124 -7.70 11.13 -8.36
N MET A 125 -6.82 11.96 -7.79
CA MET A 125 -6.74 12.16 -6.34
C MET A 125 -8.03 12.78 -5.77
N ALA A 126 -8.65 13.72 -6.49
CA ALA A 126 -9.94 14.28 -6.07
C ALA A 126 -11.04 13.21 -6.05
N LYS A 127 -11.10 12.32 -7.05
CA LYS A 127 -12.04 11.18 -7.04
C LYS A 127 -11.79 10.25 -5.86
N LEU A 128 -10.52 9.99 -5.54
CA LEU A 128 -10.13 9.18 -4.38
C LEU A 128 -10.61 9.80 -3.08
N HIS A 129 -10.40 11.10 -2.88
CA HIS A 129 -10.87 11.79 -1.68
C HIS A 129 -12.39 11.73 -1.55
N THR A 130 -13.13 12.05 -2.63
CA THR A 130 -14.60 11.96 -2.63
C THR A 130 -15.10 10.55 -2.28
N ALA A 131 -14.47 9.51 -2.82
CA ALA A 131 -14.84 8.12 -2.51
C ALA A 131 -14.53 7.74 -1.07
N CYS A 132 -13.38 8.17 -0.53
CA CYS A 132 -13.02 7.96 0.87
C CYS A 132 -13.99 8.68 1.82
N ASP A 133 -14.35 9.94 1.54
CA ASP A 133 -15.26 10.73 2.38
C ASP A 133 -16.68 10.15 2.39
N ALA A 134 -17.10 9.52 1.30
CA ALA A 134 -18.39 8.84 1.20
C ALA A 134 -18.41 7.45 1.84
N TRP A 135 -17.24 6.88 2.16
CA TRP A 135 -17.14 5.51 2.63
C TRP A 135 -17.50 5.37 4.11
N ILE A 136 -18.48 4.52 4.39
CA ILE A 136 -18.79 4.09 5.75
C ILE A 136 -17.85 2.94 6.11
N THR A 137 -16.82 3.24 6.90
CA THR A 137 -15.82 2.26 7.32
C THR A 137 -16.44 1.09 8.10
N PRO A 138 -16.02 -0.16 7.83
CA PRO A 138 -16.52 -1.33 8.53
C PRO A 138 -16.04 -1.37 9.99
N SER A 139 -16.78 -2.09 10.84
CA SER A 139 -16.37 -2.33 12.22
C SER A 139 -15.00 -3.03 12.25
N GLY A 140 -14.10 -2.54 13.11
CA GLY A 140 -12.74 -3.07 13.22
C GLY A 140 -11.76 -2.54 12.17
N PHE A 141 -12.17 -1.58 11.31
CA PHE A 141 -11.24 -0.90 10.41
C PHE A 141 -10.10 -0.23 11.21
N THR A 142 -8.88 -0.55 10.85
CA THR A 142 -7.67 -0.02 11.50
C THR A 142 -6.56 0.20 10.49
N ARG A 143 -5.95 1.37 10.57
CA ARG A 143 -4.82 1.79 9.72
C ARG A 143 -3.92 2.71 10.53
N CYS A 144 -2.68 2.85 10.10
CA CYS A 144 -1.80 3.87 10.66
C CYS A 144 -2.42 5.26 10.45
N VAL A 145 -2.35 6.09 11.48
CA VAL A 145 -2.84 7.46 11.46
C VAL A 145 -1.68 8.40 11.15
N TRP A 146 -1.86 9.25 10.15
CA TRP A 146 -0.88 10.26 9.72
C TRP A 146 -1.25 11.65 10.25
N ASP A 147 -1.57 11.73 11.54
CA ASP A 147 -1.84 12.98 12.24
C ASP A 147 -0.56 13.60 12.81
N ALA A 148 -0.69 14.70 13.55
CA ALA A 148 0.44 15.39 14.16
C ALA A 148 1.27 14.45 15.07
N ASP A 149 0.61 13.56 15.82
CA ASP A 149 1.30 12.58 16.67
C ASP A 149 1.98 11.47 15.86
N GLY A 150 1.33 10.99 14.80
CA GLY A 150 1.86 10.00 13.87
C GLY A 150 3.04 10.50 13.03
N LEU A 151 3.16 11.81 12.84
CA LEU A 151 4.27 12.44 12.09
C LEU A 151 5.39 12.95 13.01
N LEU A 152 5.04 13.62 14.11
CA LEU A 152 5.96 14.42 14.93
C LEU A 152 5.94 14.03 16.42
N GLY A 153 5.01 13.17 16.83
CA GLY A 153 4.81 12.79 18.22
C GLY A 153 5.95 11.95 18.82
N LYS A 154 5.68 11.28 19.94
CA LYS A 154 6.69 10.49 20.65
C LYS A 154 7.05 9.17 19.93
N ARG A 155 6.11 8.64 19.14
CA ARG A 155 6.21 7.38 18.39
C ARG A 155 5.66 7.58 16.96
N PRO A 156 6.34 8.37 16.12
CA PRO A 156 5.89 8.61 14.76
C PRO A 156 5.94 7.31 13.94
N VAL A 157 5.07 7.19 12.94
CA VAL A 157 4.85 5.97 12.15
C VAL A 157 6.13 5.49 11.44
N TRP A 158 6.98 6.40 10.97
CA TRP A 158 8.26 6.08 10.33
C TRP A 158 9.48 6.25 11.23
N GLY A 159 9.26 6.32 12.54
CA GLY A 159 10.34 6.51 13.50
C GLY A 159 10.84 7.95 13.55
N ARG A 160 11.71 8.20 14.52
CA ARG A 160 12.16 9.54 14.88
C ARG A 160 13.22 10.00 13.90
N PHE A 161 12.82 10.67 12.82
CA PHE A 161 13.76 11.12 11.78
C PHE A 161 14.88 12.02 12.35
N TRP A 162 14.60 12.80 13.40
CA TRP A 162 15.58 13.62 14.12
C TRP A 162 16.60 12.79 14.93
N GLU A 163 16.35 11.50 15.16
CA GLU A 163 17.29 10.60 15.83
C GLU A 163 18.11 9.75 14.85
N ASN A 164 17.92 9.91 13.53
CA ASN A 164 18.61 9.10 12.53
C ASN A 164 20.13 9.14 12.72
N ALA A 165 20.74 7.96 12.85
CA ALA A 165 22.16 7.79 13.15
C ALA A 165 23.10 8.33 12.05
N THR A 166 22.60 8.54 10.82
CA THR A 166 23.39 9.08 9.72
C THR A 166 23.51 10.60 9.73
N LEU A 167 22.84 11.30 10.67
CA LEU A 167 22.85 12.75 10.75
C LEU A 167 24.06 13.26 11.53
N ASP A 168 24.74 14.27 10.99
CA ASP A 168 25.68 15.08 11.76
C ASP A 168 24.96 15.97 12.78
N ALA A 169 25.72 16.56 13.70
CA ALA A 169 25.14 17.37 14.78
C ALA A 169 24.35 18.59 14.27
N PRO A 170 24.84 19.37 13.28
CA PRO A 170 24.08 20.49 12.73
C PRO A 170 22.75 20.06 12.08
N THR A 171 22.75 19.00 11.27
CA THR A 171 21.54 18.52 10.59
C THR A 171 20.54 17.96 11.59
N ARG A 172 21.01 17.28 12.64
CA ARG A 172 20.18 16.81 13.76
C ARG A 172 19.49 17.98 14.47
N GLN A 173 20.21 19.07 14.73
CA GLN A 173 19.64 20.27 15.34
C GLN A 173 18.59 20.91 14.42
N MET A 174 18.86 21.01 13.12
CA MET A 174 17.92 21.51 12.13
C MET A 174 16.62 20.69 12.09
N PHE A 175 16.70 19.36 12.05
CA PHE A 175 15.51 18.50 12.05
C PHE A 175 14.74 18.55 13.38
N THR A 176 15.43 18.76 14.50
CA THR A 176 14.78 18.95 15.80
C THR A 176 14.01 20.26 15.83
N ALA A 177 14.62 21.36 15.38
CA ALA A 177 13.96 22.66 15.29
C ALA A 177 12.77 22.63 14.30
N PHE A 178 12.93 21.98 13.14
CA PHE A 178 11.83 21.77 12.20
C PHE A 178 10.66 21.04 12.85
N ARG A 179 10.92 19.96 13.59
CA ARG A 179 9.88 19.19 14.27
C ARG A 179 9.10 20.05 15.26
N GLU A 180 9.78 20.86 16.06
CA GLU A 180 9.15 21.75 17.04
C GLU A 180 8.25 22.78 16.35
N GLN A 181 8.73 23.41 15.28
CA GLN A 181 7.94 24.38 14.51
C GLN A 181 6.76 23.72 13.80
N ALA A 182 6.98 22.56 13.18
CA ALA A 182 5.92 21.82 12.50
C ALA A 182 4.83 21.35 13.48
N ALA A 183 5.19 20.99 14.71
CA ALA A 183 4.22 20.61 15.74
C ALA A 183 3.32 21.78 16.15
N VAL A 184 3.89 22.99 16.28
CA VAL A 184 3.11 24.21 16.53
C VAL A 184 2.17 24.49 15.36
N ALA A 185 2.69 24.51 14.13
CA ALA A 185 1.87 24.78 12.94
C ALA A 185 0.73 23.77 12.76
N MET A 186 0.95 22.48 13.07
CA MET A 186 -0.10 21.46 12.99
C MET A 186 -1.18 21.63 14.06
N SER A 187 -0.84 22.15 15.25
CA SER A 187 -1.83 22.43 16.29
C SER A 187 -2.78 23.59 15.95
N GLU A 188 -2.40 24.44 14.99
CA GLU A 188 -3.23 25.55 14.52
C GLU A 188 -4.22 25.13 13.41
N LEU A 189 -4.06 23.92 12.85
CA LEU A 189 -4.89 23.38 11.76
C LEU A 189 -6.03 22.45 12.25
N SER A 190 -6.01 22.08 13.52
CA SER A 190 -6.99 21.19 14.19
C SER A 190 -8.05 21.98 14.94
#